data_AF-A0AAV2I5U8-F1
#
_entry.id   AF-A0AAV2I5U8-F1
#
_cell.length_a   1.000
_cell.length_b   1.000
_cell.length_c   1.000
_cell.angle_alpha   90.00
_cell.angle_beta   90.00
_cell.angle_gamma   90.00
#
_symmetry.space_group_name_H-M   'P 1'
#
loop_
_entity.id
_entity.type
_entity.pdbx_description
1 polymer ?
#
loop_
_entity_poly.entity_id
_entity_poly.type
_entity_poly.pdbx_seq_one_letter_code
_entity_poly.pdbx_strand_id
1 'polypeptide(L)'
;DICYRYDVDGCSIPFQLPFFFKDLFTHSCARHDICYHCGVGELISRATCDLSFRNDTTTSCKLRYLTPEQSGGLLSYVPGLGKPSSTSHKQRLVEVVDDHEDELAVLLQEELKAFNSSQSNPSQSAYFVFFDIPRTTKVLVKWIELMKNDLSSLEKGSRGARRKRRFLVDDLRYVEGVIEKTICSTIYAATSLFRVTLDCKDIGYLACHFFSEIYYLGVHVFGGPNYHRSSEYYCKENFVPKCLPGSSL
;
A
#
# COMPACT_ATOMS: atom_id res chain seq x y z
N ASP A 1 18.39 -4.15 -3.92
CA ASP A 1 18.07 -5.38 -3.18
C ASP A 1 18.94 -6.52 -3.68
N ILE A 2 19.25 -7.51 -2.84
CA ILE A 2 19.97 -8.72 -3.30
C ILE A 2 19.06 -9.62 -4.14
N CYS A 3 17.74 -9.45 -4.03
CA CYS A 3 16.73 -10.23 -4.74
C CYS A 3 16.45 -9.76 -6.18
N TYR A 4 17.12 -8.72 -6.70
CA TYR A 4 17.03 -8.30 -8.11
C TYR A 4 17.94 -9.14 -9.03
N ARG A 5 17.89 -10.47 -8.91
CA ARG A 5 18.75 -11.37 -9.68
C ARG A 5 17.92 -12.50 -10.25
N TYR A 6 18.20 -12.87 -11.50
CA TYR A 6 17.61 -14.01 -12.23
C TYR A 6 16.09 -13.93 -12.41
N ASP A 7 15.64 -13.72 -13.65
CA ASP A 7 14.23 -13.84 -14.07
C ASP A 7 13.21 -13.20 -13.13
N VAL A 8 13.56 -12.05 -12.54
CA VAL A 8 12.68 -11.22 -11.72
C VAL A 8 12.10 -10.13 -12.61
N ASP A 9 10.81 -10.22 -12.87
CA ASP A 9 10.07 -9.19 -13.58
C ASP A 9 9.71 -8.02 -12.64
N GLY A 10 9.83 -8.23 -11.33
CA GLY A 10 9.51 -7.24 -10.29
C GLY A 10 8.03 -6.91 -10.33
N CYS A 11 7.67 -5.64 -10.06
CA CYS A 11 6.27 -5.21 -10.19
C CYS A 11 5.85 -4.97 -11.65
N SER A 12 6.42 -5.72 -12.61
CA SER A 12 6.06 -5.57 -14.02
C SER A 12 4.69 -6.18 -14.25
N ILE A 13 3.74 -5.30 -14.52
CA ILE A 13 2.45 -5.68 -15.06
C ILE A 13 2.51 -5.65 -16.60
N PRO A 14 1.71 -6.47 -17.28
CA PRO A 14 1.55 -6.36 -18.73
C PRO A 14 1.31 -4.90 -19.20
N PHE A 15 1.71 -4.55 -20.42
CA PHE A 15 1.42 -3.21 -21.00
C PHE A 15 2.01 -1.98 -20.28
N GLN A 16 2.96 -2.14 -19.34
CA GLN A 16 3.72 -1.04 -18.72
C GLN A 16 2.85 0.09 -18.11
N LEU A 17 1.65 -0.24 -17.60
CA LEU A 17 0.80 0.81 -17.05
C LEU A 17 1.45 1.46 -15.81
N PRO A 18 1.24 2.78 -15.61
CA PRO A 18 1.78 3.49 -14.45
C PRO A 18 1.02 3.05 -13.20
N PHE A 19 1.53 2.02 -12.52
CA PHE A 19 0.94 1.54 -11.29
C PHE A 19 1.48 2.34 -10.10
N PHE A 20 0.59 2.74 -9.20
CA PHE A 20 0.94 3.57 -8.05
C PHE A 20 1.92 2.83 -7.14
N PHE A 21 2.83 3.56 -6.51
CA PHE A 21 3.82 3.01 -5.58
C PHE A 21 4.72 1.91 -6.16
N LYS A 22 4.84 1.81 -7.50
CA LYS A 22 5.65 0.79 -8.16
C LYS A 22 7.06 0.76 -7.60
N ASP A 23 7.74 1.91 -7.58
CA ASP A 23 9.13 2.03 -7.09
C ASP A 23 9.23 1.61 -5.62
N LEU A 24 8.23 1.96 -4.81
CA LEU A 24 8.18 1.59 -3.39
C LEU A 24 8.00 0.07 -3.20
N PHE A 25 7.21 -0.59 -4.03
CA PHE A 25 6.90 -2.01 -3.92
C PHE A 25 7.81 -2.93 -4.74
N THR A 26 8.69 -2.38 -5.60
CA THR A 26 9.54 -3.18 -6.48
C THR A 26 10.42 -4.15 -5.68
N HIS A 27 10.87 -3.76 -4.49
CA HIS A 27 11.59 -4.65 -3.57
C HIS A 27 10.76 -5.86 -3.13
N SER A 28 9.52 -5.63 -2.72
CA SER A 28 8.58 -6.69 -2.32
C SER A 28 8.26 -7.61 -3.49
N CYS A 29 8.02 -7.04 -4.68
CA CYS A 29 7.76 -7.83 -5.89
C CYS A 29 8.96 -8.72 -6.24
N ALA A 30 10.19 -8.21 -6.16
CA ALA A 30 11.39 -9.01 -6.43
C ALA A 30 11.55 -10.20 -5.47
N ARG A 31 11.22 -10.00 -4.18
CA ARG A 31 11.22 -11.09 -3.19
C ARG A 31 10.11 -12.12 -3.48
N HIS A 32 8.94 -11.64 -3.90
CA HIS A 32 7.80 -12.49 -4.27
C HIS A 32 8.11 -13.37 -5.48
N ASP A 33 8.70 -12.82 -6.54
CA ASP A 33 9.13 -13.56 -7.73
C ASP A 33 10.11 -14.69 -7.35
N ILE A 34 11.13 -14.38 -6.55
CA ILE A 34 12.06 -15.40 -6.03
C ILE A 34 11.33 -16.47 -5.22
N CYS A 35 10.37 -16.07 -4.38
CA CYS A 35 9.55 -17.03 -3.62
C CYS A 35 8.71 -17.92 -4.54
N TYR A 36 8.18 -17.39 -5.64
CA TYR A 36 7.41 -18.14 -6.62
C TYR A 36 8.22 -19.17 -7.40
N HIS A 37 9.49 -18.87 -7.67
CA HIS A 37 10.40 -19.79 -8.34
C HIS A 37 11.06 -20.79 -7.40
N CYS A 38 11.40 -20.37 -6.17
CA CYS A 38 12.25 -21.14 -5.27
C CYS A 38 11.52 -21.71 -4.04
N GLY A 39 10.37 -21.16 -3.65
CA GLY A 39 9.65 -21.54 -2.44
C GLY A 39 9.29 -23.03 -2.37
N VAL A 40 8.97 -23.64 -3.51
CA VAL A 40 8.64 -25.07 -3.59
C VAL A 40 9.78 -25.99 -3.14
N GLY A 41 11.05 -25.59 -3.35
CA GLY A 41 12.21 -26.34 -2.88
C GLY A 41 12.39 -26.31 -1.37
N GLU A 42 11.88 -25.26 -0.73
CA GLU A 42 11.96 -25.02 0.72
C GLU A 42 10.63 -25.31 1.44
N LEU A 43 9.70 -26.01 0.77
CA LEU A 43 8.35 -26.32 1.29
C LEU A 43 7.51 -25.08 1.66
N ILE A 44 7.81 -23.93 1.07
CA ILE A 44 7.06 -22.69 1.23
C ILE A 44 5.88 -22.73 0.26
N SER A 45 4.66 -22.54 0.74
CA SER A 45 3.47 -22.55 -0.13
C SER A 45 3.29 -21.22 -0.86
N ARG A 46 2.58 -21.24 -2.00
CA ARG A 46 2.15 -20.01 -2.70
C ARG A 46 1.49 -19.01 -1.77
N ALA A 47 0.56 -19.47 -0.93
CA ALA A 47 -0.14 -18.62 0.03
C ALA A 47 0.83 -17.95 1.03
N THR A 48 1.92 -18.62 1.40
CA THR A 48 2.97 -18.05 2.25
C THR A 48 3.76 -16.97 1.50
N CYS A 49 4.07 -17.18 0.22
CA CYS A 49 4.69 -16.16 -0.63
C CYS A 49 3.78 -14.92 -0.77
N ASP A 50 2.50 -15.12 -1.10
CA ASP A 50 1.52 -14.05 -1.28
C ASP A 50 1.34 -13.23 0.02
N LEU A 51 1.26 -13.91 1.16
CA LEU A 51 1.16 -13.26 2.47
C LEU A 51 2.43 -12.48 2.82
N SER A 52 3.62 -13.05 2.54
CA SER A 52 4.88 -12.33 2.74
C SER A 52 4.96 -11.08 1.87
N PHE A 53 4.51 -11.18 0.62
CA PHE A 53 4.46 -10.04 -0.29
C PHE A 53 3.58 -8.90 0.26
N ARG A 54 2.35 -9.24 0.71
CA ARG A 54 1.44 -8.29 1.37
C ARG A 54 2.11 -7.60 2.57
N ASN A 55 2.76 -8.39 3.43
CA ASN A 55 3.43 -7.87 4.61
C ASN A 55 4.59 -6.94 4.24
N ASP A 56 5.36 -7.27 3.20
CA ASP A 56 6.50 -6.47 2.74
C ASP A 56 6.05 -5.14 2.11
N THR A 57 4.98 -5.14 1.30
CA THR A 57 4.41 -3.91 0.72
C THR A 57 3.78 -3.02 1.79
N THR A 58 3.03 -3.59 2.74
CA THR A 58 2.45 -2.84 3.87
C THR A 58 3.54 -2.28 4.78
N THR A 59 4.59 -3.05 5.06
CA THR A 59 5.76 -2.58 5.81
C THR A 59 6.44 -1.42 5.09
N SER A 60 6.58 -1.48 3.76
CA SER A 60 7.14 -0.40 2.96
C SER A 60 6.31 0.89 3.09
N CYS A 61 4.98 0.80 3.14
CA CYS A 61 4.11 1.94 3.43
C CYS A 61 4.34 2.51 4.84
N LYS A 62 4.38 1.65 5.87
CA LYS A 62 4.64 2.05 7.27
C LYS A 62 5.99 2.75 7.37
N LEU A 63 7.04 2.19 6.76
CA LEU A 63 8.37 2.78 6.71
C LEU A 63 8.37 4.15 6.02
N ARG A 64 7.69 4.29 4.86
CA ARG A 64 7.71 5.53 4.07
C ARG A 64 7.02 6.71 4.74
N TYR A 65 5.91 6.47 5.44
CA TYR A 65 5.01 7.53 5.92
C TYR A 65 4.99 7.70 7.44
N LEU A 66 5.22 6.63 8.20
CA LEU A 66 5.06 6.65 9.65
C LEU A 66 6.39 6.81 10.39
N THR A 67 7.51 6.35 9.83
CA THR A 67 8.81 6.52 10.48
C THR A 67 9.15 8.01 10.61
N PRO A 68 9.53 8.48 11.82
CA PRO A 68 9.74 9.90 12.07
C PRO A 68 10.84 10.58 11.23
N GLU A 69 11.83 9.86 10.72
CA GLU A 69 13.05 10.44 10.12
C GLU A 69 13.57 9.52 9.00
N GLN A 70 13.50 9.91 7.72
CA GLN A 70 14.63 10.57 7.03
C GLN A 70 14.21 11.78 6.17
N SER A 71 13.12 12.46 6.52
CA SER A 71 12.74 13.71 5.84
C SER A 71 13.51 14.91 6.41
N GLY A 72 14.81 14.99 6.11
CA GLY A 72 15.60 16.21 6.32
C GLY A 72 17.08 15.95 6.54
N GLY A 73 17.91 16.26 5.55
CA GLY A 73 19.33 16.45 5.77
C GLY A 73 19.61 17.49 6.84
N LEU A 74 20.69 17.26 7.59
CA LEU A 74 21.68 18.23 8.08
C LEU A 74 21.23 19.66 8.47
N LEU A 75 20.05 19.85 9.07
CA LEU A 75 19.69 21.12 9.71
C LEU A 75 19.23 20.91 11.14
N SER A 76 20.23 21.05 12.03
CA SER A 76 20.16 21.69 13.35
C SER A 76 18.90 21.45 14.16
N TYR A 77 18.97 20.44 15.01
CA TYR A 77 18.15 20.27 16.21
C TYR A 77 18.17 21.56 17.07
N VAL A 78 17.02 22.22 17.24
CA VAL A 78 16.84 23.27 18.26
C VAL A 78 16.20 22.62 19.49
N PRO A 79 16.92 22.46 20.61
CA PRO A 79 16.36 21.90 21.84
C PRO A 79 15.40 22.92 22.47
N GLY A 80 14.19 22.49 22.87
CA GLY A 80 13.38 23.25 23.83
C GLY A 80 11.89 23.45 23.52
N LEU A 81 11.40 23.09 22.33
CA LEU A 81 9.96 23.08 22.06
C LEU A 81 9.43 21.65 22.18
N GLY A 82 8.72 21.37 23.28
CA GLY A 82 8.03 20.09 23.50
C GLY A 82 7.11 19.79 22.32
N LYS A 83 7.50 18.84 21.47
CA LYS A 83 6.67 18.39 20.36
C LYS A 83 5.43 17.72 20.97
N PRO A 84 4.21 18.14 20.61
CA PRO A 84 3.01 17.41 20.99
C PRO A 84 3.08 15.98 20.42
N SER A 85 2.42 15.06 21.10
CA SER A 85 2.33 13.60 20.87
C SER A 85 1.86 13.22 19.44
N SER A 86 2.66 13.54 18.42
CA SER A 86 2.45 13.15 17.03
C SER A 86 2.46 11.63 16.86
N THR A 87 3.21 10.93 17.72
CA THR A 87 3.30 9.47 17.74
C THR A 87 1.94 8.82 18.05
N SER A 88 1.13 9.38 18.96
CA SER A 88 -0.15 8.76 19.32
C SER A 88 -1.22 8.89 18.23
N HIS A 89 -1.19 9.95 17.40
CA HIS A 89 -2.16 10.10 16.31
C HIS A 89 -1.85 9.13 15.17
N LYS A 90 -0.57 9.01 14.79
CA LYS A 90 -0.13 8.04 13.77
C LYS A 90 -0.39 6.60 14.18
N GLN A 91 -0.09 6.26 15.44
CA GLN A 91 -0.36 4.94 16.00
C GLN A 91 -1.86 4.59 15.88
N ARG A 92 -2.73 5.54 16.22
CA ARG A 92 -4.19 5.35 16.10
C ARG A 92 -4.66 5.24 14.65
N LEU A 93 -4.07 5.97 13.71
CA LEU A 93 -4.40 5.81 12.30
C LEU A 93 -4.00 4.42 11.81
N VAL A 94 -2.84 3.91 12.24
CA VAL A 94 -2.45 2.51 11.97
C VAL A 94 -3.44 1.54 12.57
N GLU A 95 -3.82 1.72 13.84
CA GLU A 95 -4.82 0.86 14.50
C GLU A 95 -6.14 0.85 13.72
N VAL A 96 -6.68 2.01 13.34
CA VAL A 96 -7.93 2.09 12.54
C VAL A 96 -7.78 1.43 11.16
N VAL A 97 -6.63 1.59 10.50
CA VAL A 97 -6.38 0.98 9.19
C VAL A 97 -6.25 -0.53 9.31
N ASP A 98 -5.49 -1.00 10.30
CA ASP A 98 -5.29 -2.42 10.58
C ASP A 98 -6.64 -3.06 11.02
N ASP A 99 -7.46 -2.37 11.81
CA ASP A 99 -8.79 -2.82 12.26
C ASP A 99 -9.82 -2.91 11.12
N HIS A 100 -9.65 -2.12 10.05
CA HIS A 100 -10.54 -2.12 8.88
C HIS A 100 -9.96 -2.81 7.64
N GLU A 101 -8.87 -3.55 7.81
CA GLU A 101 -8.17 -4.21 6.71
C GLU A 101 -9.04 -5.31 6.07
N ASP A 102 -9.73 -6.10 6.90
CA ASP A 102 -10.62 -7.16 6.47
C ASP A 102 -11.84 -6.61 5.70
N GLU A 103 -12.43 -5.50 6.13
CA GLU A 103 -13.54 -4.84 5.43
C GLU A 103 -13.10 -4.29 4.08
N LEU A 104 -11.89 -3.74 3.97
CA LEU A 104 -11.34 -3.32 2.68
C LEU A 104 -11.21 -4.53 1.74
N ALA A 105 -10.67 -5.64 2.24
CA ALA A 105 -10.54 -6.86 1.46
C ALA A 105 -11.92 -7.37 0.98
N VAL A 106 -12.94 -7.33 1.84
CA VAL A 106 -14.32 -7.70 1.47
C VAL A 106 -14.87 -6.76 0.40
N LEU A 107 -14.74 -5.44 0.56
CA LEU A 107 -15.21 -4.45 -0.43
C LEU A 107 -14.54 -4.65 -1.79
N LEU A 108 -13.24 -4.92 -1.80
CA LEU A 108 -12.49 -5.20 -3.02
C LEU A 108 -12.94 -6.50 -3.67
N GLN A 109 -13.15 -7.56 -2.89
CA GLN A 109 -13.67 -8.84 -3.40
C GLN A 109 -15.08 -8.72 -3.96
N GLU A 110 -15.97 -7.94 -3.33
CA GLU A 110 -17.32 -7.71 -3.83
C GLU A 110 -17.32 -6.99 -5.18
N GLU A 111 -16.50 -5.96 -5.33
CA GLU A 111 -16.39 -5.21 -6.58
C GLU A 111 -15.71 -6.05 -7.68
N LEU A 112 -14.73 -6.90 -7.31
CA LEU A 112 -14.15 -7.91 -8.21
C LEU A 112 -15.20 -8.93 -8.68
N LYS A 113 -16.04 -9.44 -7.77
CA LYS A 113 -17.13 -10.38 -8.10
C LYS A 113 -18.18 -9.72 -9.00
N ALA A 114 -18.63 -8.51 -8.66
CA ALA A 114 -19.60 -7.74 -9.45
C ALA A 114 -19.08 -7.42 -10.84
N PHE A 115 -17.76 -7.26 -10.98
CA PHE A 115 -17.14 -7.08 -12.26
C PHE A 115 -17.09 -8.39 -13.07
N ASN A 116 -16.66 -9.49 -12.46
CA ASN A 116 -16.57 -10.80 -13.12
C ASN A 116 -17.93 -11.28 -13.63
N SER A 117 -19.03 -10.94 -12.95
CA SER A 117 -20.39 -11.24 -13.43
C SER A 117 -20.86 -10.35 -14.58
N SER A 118 -20.23 -9.19 -14.79
CA SER A 118 -20.63 -8.22 -15.82
C SER A 118 -19.92 -8.39 -17.18
N GLN A 119 -18.89 -9.25 -17.26
CA GLN A 119 -18.11 -9.44 -18.48
C GLN A 119 -18.39 -10.78 -19.16
N SER A 120 -18.62 -10.74 -20.47
CA SER A 120 -18.79 -11.92 -21.32
C SER A 120 -17.46 -12.56 -21.75
N ASN A 121 -16.32 -11.93 -21.47
CA ASN A 121 -15.00 -12.40 -21.92
C ASN A 121 -13.93 -12.33 -20.80
N PRO A 122 -13.59 -13.45 -20.14
CA PRO A 122 -12.76 -13.47 -18.92
C PRO A 122 -11.28 -13.14 -19.13
N SER A 123 -10.76 -13.15 -20.36
CA SER A 123 -9.33 -12.94 -20.63
C SER A 123 -8.89 -11.47 -20.70
N GLN A 124 -9.81 -10.51 -20.85
CA GLN A 124 -9.53 -9.07 -20.82
C GLN A 124 -9.98 -8.39 -19.52
N SER A 125 -10.66 -9.13 -18.64
CA SER A 125 -11.51 -8.55 -17.60
C SER A 125 -10.69 -8.11 -16.37
N ALA A 126 -9.80 -8.96 -15.85
CA ALA A 126 -8.97 -8.64 -14.68
C ALA A 126 -8.21 -7.31 -14.81
N TYR A 127 -7.80 -7.00 -16.04
CA TYR A 127 -7.06 -5.81 -16.41
C TYR A 127 -7.87 -4.51 -16.42
N PHE A 128 -9.21 -4.56 -16.36
CA PHE A 128 -10.03 -3.36 -16.33
C PHE A 128 -10.48 -3.01 -14.90
N VAL A 129 -10.57 -3.97 -13.98
CA VAL A 129 -11.03 -3.71 -12.60
C VAL A 129 -10.07 -2.80 -11.84
N PHE A 130 -8.78 -3.06 -11.96
CA PHE A 130 -7.76 -2.30 -11.26
C PHE A 130 -7.54 -0.90 -11.85
N PHE A 131 -8.02 -0.65 -13.07
CA PHE A 131 -7.72 0.56 -13.84
C PHE A 131 -8.96 1.42 -14.17
N ASP A 132 -10.16 0.96 -13.81
CA ASP A 132 -11.38 1.78 -13.80
C ASP A 132 -11.31 2.75 -12.60
N ILE A 133 -10.59 3.86 -12.79
CA ILE A 133 -10.37 4.93 -11.79
C ILE A 133 -11.68 5.32 -11.08
N PRO A 134 -12.83 5.52 -11.77
CA PRO A 134 -14.13 5.72 -11.10
C PRO A 134 -14.50 4.66 -10.07
N ARG A 135 -14.27 3.37 -10.34
CA ARG A 135 -14.58 2.28 -9.41
C ARG A 135 -13.59 2.17 -8.27
N THR A 136 -12.28 2.25 -8.56
CA THR A 136 -11.25 2.27 -7.50
C THR A 136 -11.47 3.46 -6.57
N THR A 137 -11.85 4.61 -7.12
CA THR A 137 -12.25 5.79 -6.33
C THR A 137 -13.48 5.50 -5.48
N LYS A 138 -14.50 4.80 -6.01
CA LYS A 138 -15.70 4.41 -5.25
C LYS A 138 -15.36 3.49 -4.07
N VAL A 139 -14.47 2.52 -4.26
CA VAL A 139 -14.01 1.64 -3.16
C VAL A 139 -13.23 2.43 -2.13
N LEU A 140 -12.29 3.26 -2.57
CA LEU A 140 -11.50 4.12 -1.69
C LEU A 140 -12.41 5.05 -0.87
N VAL A 141 -13.43 5.65 -1.49
CA VAL A 141 -14.42 6.50 -0.82
C VAL A 141 -15.23 5.70 0.20
N LYS A 142 -15.76 4.52 -0.15
CA LYS A 142 -16.48 3.65 0.80
C LYS A 142 -15.61 3.26 1.98
N TRP A 143 -14.34 2.93 1.74
CA TRP A 143 -13.40 2.56 2.80
C TRP A 143 -13.09 3.75 3.73
N ILE A 144 -12.88 4.94 3.16
CA ILE A 144 -12.74 6.18 3.94
C ILE A 144 -14.01 6.46 4.75
N GLU A 145 -15.20 6.20 4.22
CA GLU A 145 -16.47 6.33 4.95
C GLU A 145 -16.60 5.34 6.11
N LEU A 146 -16.09 4.11 5.98
CA LEU A 146 -16.05 3.13 7.08
C LEU A 146 -15.11 3.61 8.19
N MET A 147 -13.85 3.94 7.86
CA MET A 147 -12.87 4.45 8.81
C MET A 147 -13.35 5.73 9.52
N LYS A 148 -14.12 6.56 8.83
CA LYS A 148 -14.68 7.79 9.39
C LYS A 148 -15.59 7.54 10.58
N ASN A 149 -16.39 6.48 10.58
CA ASN A 149 -17.31 6.21 11.69
C ASN A 149 -16.53 5.99 12.99
N ASP A 150 -15.41 5.27 12.91
CA ASP A 150 -14.57 4.94 14.05
C ASP A 150 -13.69 6.12 14.46
N LEU A 151 -13.09 6.84 13.49
CA LEU A 151 -12.35 8.08 13.77
C LEU A 151 -13.23 9.16 14.45
N SER A 152 -14.52 9.25 14.07
CA SER A 152 -15.46 10.20 14.68
C SER A 152 -15.88 9.81 16.11
N SER A 153 -15.79 8.53 16.45
CA SER A 153 -16.06 8.03 17.81
C SER A 153 -14.93 8.42 18.78
N LEU A 154 -13.70 8.44 18.30
CA LEU A 154 -12.49 8.78 19.06
C LEU A 154 -12.45 10.26 19.48
N GLU A 155 -13.06 11.16 18.71
CA GLU A 155 -13.08 12.60 19.03
C GLU A 155 -14.07 12.95 20.16
N LYS A 156 -15.10 12.14 20.38
CA LYS A 156 -16.11 12.40 21.43
C LYS A 156 -15.53 12.35 22.86
N GLY A 157 -14.30 11.86 23.02
CA GLY A 157 -13.56 11.82 24.29
C GLY A 157 -12.63 13.00 24.57
N SER A 158 -12.36 13.91 23.61
CA SER A 158 -11.33 14.94 23.77
C SER A 158 -11.88 16.36 23.56
N ARG A 159 -12.24 17.05 24.65
CA ARG A 159 -12.66 18.46 24.63
C ARG A 159 -11.44 19.38 24.53
N GLY A 160 -11.17 20.00 23.37
CA GLY A 160 -10.23 21.14 23.33
C GLY A 160 -9.74 21.65 21.96
N ALA A 161 -10.29 22.80 21.54
CA ALA A 161 -9.66 23.92 20.79
C ALA A 161 -9.45 23.91 19.24
N ARG A 162 -9.82 25.08 18.67
CA ARG A 162 -9.72 25.59 17.26
C ARG A 162 -8.30 26.05 16.88
N ARG A 163 -7.88 25.95 15.59
CA ARG A 163 -7.57 27.08 14.64
C ARG A 163 -6.99 26.63 13.26
N LYS A 164 -7.26 27.44 12.22
CA LYS A 164 -6.93 27.34 10.76
C LYS A 164 -5.49 27.76 10.38
N ARG A 165 -4.92 27.25 9.25
CA ARG A 165 -4.61 27.98 7.95
C ARG A 165 -3.66 27.24 6.97
N ARG A 166 -3.79 27.64 5.69
CA ARG A 166 -3.11 27.28 4.39
C ARG A 166 -1.61 27.62 4.28
N PHE A 167 -0.88 26.96 3.35
CA PHE A 167 -0.12 27.56 2.23
C PHE A 167 0.39 26.50 1.20
N LEU A 168 0.88 26.98 0.05
CA LEU A 168 0.98 26.36 -1.30
C LEU A 168 2.45 26.43 -1.85
N VAL A 169 2.75 25.76 -3.00
CA VAL A 169 3.84 25.99 -4.03
C VAL A 169 5.18 25.21 -3.83
N ASP A 170 5.92 24.55 -4.76
CA ASP A 170 5.87 24.24 -6.22
C ASP A 170 6.78 23.03 -6.63
N ASP A 171 6.65 22.61 -7.91
CA ASP A 171 7.16 21.48 -8.76
C ASP A 171 8.68 21.12 -8.77
N LEU A 172 9.20 19.95 -9.17
CA LEU A 172 8.88 18.90 -10.17
C LEU A 172 9.03 17.48 -9.57
N ARG A 173 7.91 16.90 -9.15
CA ARG A 173 7.68 15.48 -8.80
C ARG A 173 6.30 15.12 -9.35
N TYR A 174 6.05 15.51 -10.60
CA TYR A 174 4.75 16.04 -11.03
C TYR A 174 3.67 14.99 -11.29
N VAL A 175 3.96 13.70 -11.47
CA VAL A 175 2.88 12.71 -11.63
C VAL A 175 2.53 12.03 -10.30
N GLU A 176 3.52 11.56 -9.54
CA GLU A 176 3.31 11.11 -8.15
C GLU A 176 2.84 12.25 -7.25
N GLY A 177 3.32 13.47 -7.47
CA GLY A 177 2.96 14.66 -6.73
C GLY A 177 1.66 15.29 -7.21
N VAL A 178 1.25 15.17 -8.49
CA VAL A 178 -0.12 15.52 -8.89
C VAL A 178 -1.08 14.49 -8.36
N ILE A 179 -0.74 13.22 -8.28
CA ILE A 179 -1.61 12.22 -7.63
C ILE A 179 -1.62 12.43 -6.12
N GLU A 180 -0.48 12.58 -5.42
CA GLU A 180 -0.46 12.90 -3.99
C GLU A 180 -1.16 14.23 -3.74
N LYS A 181 -1.01 15.26 -4.58
CA LYS A 181 -1.75 16.53 -4.45
C LYS A 181 -3.19 16.45 -4.90
N THR A 182 -3.59 15.54 -5.80
CA THR A 182 -4.97 15.40 -6.30
C THR A 182 -5.74 14.49 -5.37
N ILE A 183 -5.16 13.36 -4.95
CA ILE A 183 -5.63 12.55 -3.83
C ILE A 183 -5.64 13.42 -2.58
N CYS A 184 -4.56 14.12 -2.21
CA CYS A 184 -4.60 15.03 -1.07
C CYS A 184 -5.60 16.16 -1.28
N SER A 185 -5.72 16.81 -2.44
CA SER A 185 -6.66 17.92 -2.62
C SER A 185 -8.11 17.44 -2.67
N THR A 186 -8.38 16.28 -3.25
CA THR A 186 -9.72 15.68 -3.36
C THR A 186 -10.13 15.11 -2.01
N ILE A 187 -9.24 14.40 -1.33
CA ILE A 187 -9.47 13.90 0.03
C ILE A 187 -9.47 15.06 1.01
N TYR A 188 -8.65 16.10 0.86
CA TYR A 188 -8.69 17.30 1.70
C TYR A 188 -9.98 18.09 1.51
N ALA A 189 -10.48 18.19 0.28
CA ALA A 189 -11.81 18.73 0.02
C ALA A 189 -12.89 17.86 0.71
N ALA A 190 -12.77 16.53 0.63
CA ALA A 190 -13.68 15.61 1.31
C ALA A 190 -13.57 15.69 2.84
N THR A 191 -12.37 15.77 3.43
CA THR A 191 -12.12 15.83 4.88
C THR A 191 -12.36 17.21 5.45
N SER A 192 -12.35 18.28 4.65
CA SER A 192 -12.78 19.61 5.07
C SER A 192 -14.24 19.65 5.55
N LEU A 193 -15.05 18.65 5.16
CA LEU A 193 -16.40 18.43 5.66
C LEU A 193 -16.43 17.76 7.05
N PHE A 194 -15.33 17.17 7.53
CA PHE A 194 -15.36 16.17 8.62
C PHE A 194 -14.54 16.50 9.87
N ARG A 195 -14.03 17.73 10.03
CA ARG A 195 -13.31 18.25 11.23
C ARG A 195 -12.03 17.51 11.64
N VAL A 196 -11.75 16.32 11.11
CA VAL A 196 -10.46 15.63 11.24
C VAL A 196 -9.48 16.23 10.23
N THR A 197 -8.35 16.74 10.73
CA THR A 197 -7.25 17.20 9.86
C THR A 197 -6.30 16.04 9.59
N LEU A 198 -6.51 15.31 8.49
CA LEU A 198 -5.49 14.44 7.94
C LEU A 198 -4.43 15.30 7.25
N ASP A 199 -3.16 15.07 7.56
CA ASP A 199 -2.07 15.68 6.80
C ASP A 199 -1.77 14.87 5.52
N CYS A 200 -0.92 15.41 4.66
CA CYS A 200 -0.58 14.72 3.41
C CYS A 200 0.16 13.38 3.64
N LYS A 201 0.85 13.21 4.77
CA LYS A 201 1.51 11.93 5.11
C LYS A 201 0.48 10.89 5.51
N ASP A 202 -0.55 11.28 6.25
CA ASP A 202 -1.66 10.40 6.61
C ASP A 202 -2.40 9.92 5.35
N ILE A 203 -2.71 10.84 4.44
CA ILE A 203 -3.35 10.52 3.16
C ILE A 203 -2.45 9.64 2.28
N GLY A 204 -1.14 9.95 2.22
CA GLY A 204 -0.16 9.15 1.50
C GLY A 204 -0.04 7.73 2.05
N TYR A 205 -0.07 7.57 3.38
CA TYR A 205 -0.10 6.28 4.05
C TYR A 205 -1.36 5.48 3.67
N LEU A 206 -2.54 6.08 3.79
CA LEU A 206 -3.81 5.44 3.43
C LEU A 206 -3.85 5.00 1.97
N ALA A 207 -3.40 5.88 1.06
CA ALA A 207 -3.31 5.55 -0.36
C ALA A 207 -2.32 4.41 -0.60
N CYS A 208 -1.13 4.47 0.00
CA CYS A 208 -0.12 3.41 -0.11
C CYS A 208 -0.68 2.08 0.38
N HIS A 209 -1.35 2.05 1.54
CA HIS A 209 -1.94 0.85 2.09
C HIS A 209 -3.06 0.28 1.20
N PHE A 210 -3.94 1.15 0.69
CA PHE A 210 -4.96 0.74 -0.27
C PHE A 210 -4.34 0.08 -1.50
N PHE A 211 -3.31 0.68 -2.08
CA PHE A 211 -2.64 0.08 -3.23
C PHE A 211 -1.87 -1.19 -2.86
N SER A 212 -1.27 -1.29 -1.68
CA SER A 212 -0.66 -2.53 -1.16
C SER A 212 -1.66 -3.70 -1.24
N GLU A 213 -2.89 -3.49 -0.77
CA GLU A 213 -3.95 -4.51 -0.85
C GLU A 213 -4.37 -4.82 -2.28
N ILE A 214 -4.43 -3.82 -3.15
CA ILE A 214 -4.67 -4.02 -4.58
C ILE A 214 -3.61 -4.91 -5.23
N TYR A 215 -2.32 -4.66 -4.95
CA TYR A 215 -1.22 -5.49 -5.43
C TYR A 215 -1.33 -6.91 -4.90
N TYR A 216 -1.54 -7.07 -3.59
CA TYR A 216 -1.71 -8.37 -2.97
C TYR A 216 -2.86 -9.16 -3.60
N LEU A 217 -4.04 -8.56 -3.76
CA LEU A 217 -5.18 -9.21 -4.41
C LEU A 217 -4.87 -9.59 -5.85
N GLY A 218 -4.21 -8.71 -6.61
CA GLY A 218 -3.77 -9.01 -7.97
C GLY A 218 -2.88 -10.26 -8.02
N VAL A 219 -1.86 -10.30 -7.17
CA VAL A 219 -0.93 -11.43 -7.07
C VAL A 219 -1.63 -12.71 -6.59
N HIS A 220 -2.48 -12.60 -5.55
CA HIS A 220 -3.14 -13.75 -4.94
C HIS A 220 -4.13 -14.43 -5.91
N VAL A 221 -4.87 -13.61 -6.68
CA VAL A 221 -5.88 -14.10 -7.63
C VAL A 221 -5.22 -14.56 -8.93
N PHE A 222 -4.30 -13.78 -9.49
CA PHE A 222 -3.77 -14.00 -10.85
C PHE A 222 -2.37 -14.61 -10.89
N GLY A 223 -1.63 -14.62 -9.78
CA GLY A 223 -0.27 -15.17 -9.73
C GLY A 223 -0.24 -16.69 -9.68
N GLY A 224 -1.35 -17.37 -9.43
CA GLY A 224 -1.40 -18.84 -9.32
C GLY A 224 -0.64 -19.62 -10.42
N PRO A 225 -0.80 -19.29 -11.71
CA PRO A 225 -0.07 -19.93 -12.81
C PRO A 225 1.45 -19.69 -12.80
N ASN A 226 1.93 -18.63 -12.17
CA ASN A 226 3.36 -18.28 -12.10
C ASN A 226 4.08 -18.94 -10.91
N TYR A 227 3.36 -19.64 -10.03
CA TYR A 227 3.98 -20.37 -8.93
C TYR A 227 4.54 -21.71 -9.45
N HIS A 228 5.87 -21.87 -9.40
CA HIS A 228 6.53 -23.02 -10.01
C HIS A 228 6.29 -24.32 -9.22
N ARG A 229 6.16 -25.43 -9.94
CA ARG A 229 5.97 -26.77 -9.35
C ARG A 229 7.29 -27.45 -8.95
N SER A 230 8.42 -26.88 -9.38
CA SER A 230 9.77 -27.35 -9.08
C SER A 230 10.69 -26.14 -8.92
N SER A 231 11.73 -26.27 -8.11
CA SER A 231 12.68 -25.18 -7.90
C SER A 231 13.55 -24.96 -9.14
N GLU A 232 13.80 -23.70 -9.46
CA GLU A 232 14.74 -23.31 -10.51
C GLU A 232 16.20 -23.60 -10.13
N TYR A 233 17.07 -23.67 -11.14
CA TYR A 233 18.48 -24.04 -10.94
C TYR A 233 19.24 -23.08 -10.01
N TYR A 234 18.89 -21.78 -10.04
CA TYR A 234 19.52 -20.75 -9.22
C TYR A 234 18.99 -20.73 -7.78
N CYS A 235 17.99 -21.54 -7.43
CA CYS A 235 17.43 -21.57 -6.08
C CYS A 235 18.42 -22.07 -5.01
N LYS A 236 19.57 -22.62 -5.43
CA LYS A 236 20.68 -23.04 -4.54
C LYS A 236 21.69 -21.92 -4.27
N GLU A 237 21.53 -20.76 -4.88
CA GLU A 237 22.42 -19.63 -4.70
C GLU A 237 22.31 -19.04 -3.29
N ASN A 238 23.44 -18.60 -2.73
CA ASN A 238 23.52 -18.14 -1.32
C ASN A 238 22.66 -16.90 -1.00
N PHE A 239 22.14 -16.20 -2.00
CA PHE A 239 21.26 -15.05 -1.79
C PHE A 239 19.79 -15.46 -1.63
N VAL A 240 19.37 -16.60 -2.20
CA VAL A 240 17.97 -17.02 -2.25
C VAL A 240 17.36 -17.15 -0.86
N PRO A 241 18.04 -17.76 0.14
CA PRO A 241 17.50 -17.82 1.49
C PRO A 241 17.18 -16.45 2.10
N LYS A 242 17.86 -15.36 1.68
CA LYS A 242 17.60 -13.99 2.19
C LYS A 242 16.36 -13.33 1.55
N CYS A 243 15.86 -13.92 0.48
CA CYS A 243 14.70 -13.45 -0.28
C CYS A 243 13.40 -14.19 0.10
N LEU A 244 13.52 -15.33 0.79
CA LEU A 244 12.37 -16.16 1.14
C LEU A 244 11.69 -15.68 2.45
N PRO A 245 10.38 -15.96 2.62
CA PRO A 245 9.67 -15.69 3.86
C PRO A 245 10.35 -16.32 5.09
N GLY A 246 10.38 -15.59 6.21
CA GLY A 246 10.94 -16.08 7.48
C GLY A 246 12.46 -16.00 7.59
N SER A 247 13.17 -15.55 6.54
CA SER A 247 14.58 -15.25 6.63
C SER A 247 14.81 -14.03 7.52
N SER A 248 15.43 -14.21 8.68
CA SER A 248 15.95 -13.07 9.44
C SER A 248 17.08 -12.44 8.62
N LEU A 249 16.92 -11.14 8.31
CA LEU A 249 17.98 -10.31 7.74
C LEU A 249 19.12 -10.13 8.75
#